data_AF-A0A498R8X2-F1
#
_entry.id   AF-A0A498R8X2-F1
#
_cell.length_a   1.000
_cell.length_b   1.000
_cell.length_c   1.000
_cell.angle_alpha   90.00
_cell.angle_beta   90.00
_cell.angle_gamma   90.00
#
_symmetry.space_group_name_H-M   'P 1'
#
loop_
_entity.id
_entity.type
_entity.pdbx_description
1 polymer ?
#
loop_
_entity_poly.entity_id
_entity_poly.type
_entity_poly.pdbx_seq_one_letter_code
_entity_poly.pdbx_strand_id
1 'polypeptide(L)'
;MDCIREAENYLRYYRELKQSIEHSNYMIERLVMKTAPADASAIRLEPTGIHAARPNNTLNQIYQLQKWQEMKDRTLEEIEKVDRVLDSICQDHGCERYKDILVMWYVEKLDREDIASKLGYSRRSIFYLKDKAIRKFTVSLFGFEALQAI
;
A
#
# COMPACT_ATOMS: atom_id res chain seq x y z
N MET A 1 7.43 -25.13 6.05
CA MET A 1 6.81 -23.80 5.93
C MET A 1 5.98 -23.82 4.66
N ASP A 2 4.72 -23.37 4.70
CA ASP A 2 3.89 -23.28 3.49
C ASP A 2 4.22 -21.95 2.79
N CYS A 3 5.29 -21.95 1.99
CA CYS A 3 5.81 -20.74 1.35
C CYS A 3 4.80 -20.11 0.39
N ILE A 4 3.95 -20.92 -0.26
CA ILE A 4 2.92 -20.41 -1.18
C ILE A 4 1.87 -19.63 -0.38
N ARG A 5 1.37 -20.20 0.72
CA ARG A 5 0.41 -19.51 1.58
C ARG A 5 1.00 -18.22 2.15
N GLU A 6 2.27 -18.23 2.50
CA GLU A 6 2.95 -17.03 3.00
C GLU A 6 3.07 -15.95 1.91
N ALA A 7 3.38 -16.34 0.67
CA ALA A 7 3.39 -15.42 -0.47
C ALA A 7 2.00 -14.81 -0.75
N GLU A 8 0.93 -15.60 -0.61
CA GLU A 8 -0.43 -15.07 -0.71
C GLU A 8 -0.74 -14.06 0.40
N ASN A 9 -0.29 -14.32 1.63
CA ASN A 9 -0.42 -13.37 2.74
C ASN A 9 0.34 -12.07 2.45
N TYR A 10 1.55 -12.15 1.88
CA TYR A 10 2.30 -10.96 1.44
C TYR A 10 1.51 -10.10 0.44
N LEU A 11 0.85 -10.71 -0.55
CA LEU A 11 0.00 -9.99 -1.50
C LEU A 11 -1.25 -9.38 -0.84
N ARG A 12 -1.80 -10.04 0.19
CA ARG A 12 -2.90 -9.48 1.00
C ARG A 12 -2.44 -8.26 1.80
N TYR A 13 -1.31 -8.35 2.49
CA TYR A 13 -0.75 -7.22 3.23
C TYR A 13 -0.37 -6.08 2.30
N TYR A 14 0.11 -6.36 1.10
CA TYR A 14 0.36 -5.34 0.09
C TYR A 14 -0.90 -4.52 -0.27
N ARG A 15 -2.08 -5.16 -0.33
CA ARG A 15 -3.36 -4.43 -0.46
C ARG A 15 -3.63 -3.53 0.75
N GLU A 16 -3.42 -4.04 1.96
CA GLU A 16 -3.63 -3.28 3.20
C GLU A 16 -2.66 -2.10 3.33
N LEU A 17 -1.40 -2.27 2.90
CA LEU A 17 -0.41 -1.19 2.84
C LEU A 17 -0.86 -0.08 1.89
N LYS A 18 -1.37 -0.42 0.69
CA LYS A 18 -1.95 0.57 -0.24
C LYS A 18 -3.10 1.34 0.38
N GLN A 19 -4.02 0.65 1.08
CA GLN A 19 -5.12 1.31 1.78
C GLN A 19 -4.65 2.18 2.95
N SER A 20 -3.59 1.78 3.65
CA SER A 20 -2.97 2.55 4.73
C SER A 20 -2.40 3.89 4.22
N ILE A 21 -1.89 3.93 2.98
CA ILE A 21 -1.44 5.19 2.35
C ILE A 21 -2.60 6.16 2.16
N GLU A 22 -3.76 5.70 1.71
CA GLU A 22 -4.96 6.54 1.56
C GLU A 22 -5.36 7.16 2.90
N HIS A 23 -5.38 6.35 3.96
CA HIS A 23 -5.67 6.83 5.31
C HIS A 23 -4.61 7.83 5.82
N SER A 24 -3.33 7.54 5.59
CA SER A 24 -2.23 8.44 5.98
C SER A 24 -2.33 9.79 5.25
N ASN A 25 -2.65 9.79 3.96
CA ASN A 25 -2.88 11.01 3.18
C ASN A 25 -4.05 11.82 3.77
N TYR A 26 -5.18 11.18 4.03
CA TYR A 26 -6.33 11.84 4.66
C TYR A 26 -5.97 12.48 6.02
N MET A 27 -5.18 11.77 6.85
CA MET A 27 -4.76 12.29 8.15
C MET A 27 -3.80 13.49 8.02
N ILE A 28 -2.86 13.43 7.06
CA ILE A 28 -1.96 14.55 6.76
C ILE A 28 -2.77 15.76 6.28
N GLU A 29 -3.65 15.59 5.30
CA GLU A 29 -4.51 16.67 4.77
C GLU A 29 -5.34 17.33 5.87
N ARG A 30 -5.97 16.51 6.73
CA ARG A 30 -6.76 16.99 7.86
C ARG A 30 -5.92 17.78 8.87
N LEU A 31 -4.68 17.36 9.14
CA LEU A 31 -3.78 18.08 10.04
C LEU A 31 -3.29 19.39 9.42
N VAL A 32 -2.93 19.38 8.13
CA VAL A 32 -2.54 20.58 7.38
C VAL A 32 -3.65 21.63 7.42
N MET A 33 -4.91 21.23 7.19
CA MET A 33 -6.05 22.15 7.27
C MET A 33 -6.27 22.74 8.67
N LYS A 34 -5.94 22.00 9.74
CA LYS A 34 -6.08 22.47 11.12
C LYS A 34 -4.93 23.36 11.58
N THR A 35 -3.74 23.13 11.05
CA THR A 35 -2.54 23.89 11.37
C THR A 35 -2.38 25.12 10.46
N ALA A 36 -3.07 25.16 9.32
CA ALA A 36 -3.17 26.35 8.49
C ALA A 36 -3.72 27.51 9.32
N PRO A 37 -3.04 28.68 9.35
CA PRO A 37 -3.58 29.84 10.02
C PRO A 37 -4.90 30.19 9.36
N ALA A 38 -6.00 30.18 10.13
CA ALA A 38 -7.25 30.75 9.65
C ALA A 38 -6.96 32.20 9.25
N ASP A 39 -7.32 32.59 8.03
CA ASP A 39 -7.23 33.96 7.56
C ASP A 39 -7.65 34.90 8.69
N ALA A 40 -6.79 35.88 8.96
CA ALA A 40 -6.85 36.77 10.10
C ALA A 40 -8.23 37.42 10.24
N SER A 41 -9.14 36.72 10.92
CA SER A 41 -10.39 37.28 11.41
C SER A 41 -9.98 38.17 12.58
N ALA A 42 -9.98 39.48 12.28
CA ALA A 42 -9.75 40.61 13.18
C ALA A 42 -9.76 40.23 14.67
N ILE A 43 -8.58 40.23 15.27
CA ILE A 43 -8.41 40.12 16.73
C ILE A 43 -9.12 41.35 17.33
N ARG A 44 -10.33 41.17 17.86
CA ARG A 44 -10.91 42.11 18.81
C ARG A 44 -10.13 41.98 20.11
N LEU A 45 -9.24 42.94 20.36
CA LEU A 45 -8.54 43.10 21.63
C LEU A 45 -9.54 43.60 22.68
N GLU A 46 -10.18 42.66 23.38
CA GLU A 46 -10.88 42.94 24.64
C GLU A 46 -9.82 43.14 25.75
N PRO A 47 -9.89 44.22 26.56
CA PRO A 47 -8.85 44.59 27.50
C PRO A 47 -9.03 43.88 28.84
N THR A 48 -9.15 42.55 28.89
CA THR A 48 -9.06 41.80 30.15
C THR A 48 -8.69 40.33 29.94
N GLY A 49 -7.60 39.90 30.57
CA GLY A 49 -7.51 38.56 31.17
C GLY A 49 -7.21 37.38 30.24
N ILE A 50 -5.91 37.16 29.96
CA ILE A 50 -5.26 35.85 29.79
C ILE A 50 -6.07 34.78 29.03
N HIS A 51 -5.82 34.66 27.72
CA HIS A 51 -6.08 33.42 26.98
C HIS A 51 -4.76 32.77 26.53
N ALA A 52 -3.94 32.37 27.49
CA ALA A 52 -2.78 31.51 27.25
C ALA A 52 -3.23 30.03 27.13
N ALA A 53 -3.90 29.67 26.03
CA ALA A 53 -4.35 28.29 25.80
C ALA A 53 -3.97 27.72 24.43
N ARG A 54 -3.06 28.35 23.66
CA ARG A 54 -2.80 27.95 22.26
C ARG A 54 -1.36 27.64 21.79
N PRO A 55 -0.29 27.58 22.60
CA PRO A 55 1.01 27.11 22.09
C PRO A 55 1.15 25.57 22.09
N ASN A 56 0.60 24.87 23.09
CA ASN A 56 0.75 23.40 23.24
C ASN A 56 0.08 22.59 22.11
N ASN A 57 -0.99 23.12 21.51
CA ASN A 57 -1.73 22.40 20.48
C ASN A 57 -0.98 22.40 19.14
N THR A 58 -0.31 23.50 18.77
CA THR A 58 0.40 23.62 17.48
C THR A 58 1.63 22.71 17.43
N LEU A 59 2.44 22.68 18.49
CA LEU A 59 3.60 21.78 18.57
C LEU A 59 3.19 20.30 18.49
N ASN A 60 2.10 19.93 19.16
CA ASN A 60 1.54 18.58 19.10
C ASN A 60 1.04 18.23 17.69
N GLN A 61 0.38 19.17 17.00
CA GLN A 61 -0.09 18.95 15.63
C GLN A 61 1.05 18.79 14.63
N ILE A 62 2.11 19.60 14.74
CA ILE A 62 3.31 19.48 13.90
C ILE A 62 3.98 18.12 14.13
N TYR A 63 4.12 17.70 15.40
CA TYR A 63 4.68 16.39 15.73
C TYR A 63 3.84 15.25 15.14
N GLN A 64 2.52 15.32 15.24
CA GLN A 64 1.62 14.32 14.64
C GLN A 64 1.76 14.29 13.11
N LEU A 65 1.85 15.45 12.46
CA LEU A 65 2.04 15.55 11.02
C LEU A 65 3.36 14.89 10.59
N GLN A 66 4.46 15.16 11.31
CA GLN A 66 5.74 14.51 11.07
C GLN A 66 5.62 12.98 11.23
N LYS A 67 4.92 12.50 12.26
CA LYS A 67 4.72 11.05 12.46
C LYS A 67 3.93 10.40 11.33
N TRP A 68 2.87 11.05 10.85
CA TRP A 68 2.10 10.53 9.71
C TRP A 68 2.92 10.52 8.41
N GLN A 69 3.78 11.53 8.19
CA GLN A 69 4.71 11.55 7.07
C GLN A 69 5.73 10.40 7.18
N GLU A 70 6.40 10.24 8.32
CA GLU A 70 7.34 9.14 8.56
C GLU A 70 6.69 7.76 8.34
N MET A 71 5.44 7.57 8.82
CA MET A 71 4.69 6.34 8.62
C MET A 71 4.34 6.09 7.16
N LYS A 72 3.92 7.12 6.44
CA LYS A 72 3.63 7.07 5.01
C LYS A 72 4.89 6.69 4.21
N ASP A 73 6.01 7.33 4.48
CA ASP A 73 7.26 7.11 3.75
C ASP A 73 7.74 5.67 3.94
N ARG A 74 7.74 5.15 5.18
CA ARG A 74 8.07 3.74 5.45
C ARG A 74 7.12 2.76 4.76
N THR A 75 5.83 3.10 4.70
CA THR A 75 4.83 2.26 4.02
C THR A 75 5.07 2.26 2.51
N LEU A 76 5.45 3.39 1.91
CA LEU A 76 5.83 3.48 0.50
C LEU A 76 7.08 2.66 0.20
N GLU A 77 8.10 2.68 1.08
CA GLU A 77 9.30 1.85 0.93
C GLU A 77 8.96 0.35 0.92
N GLU A 78 8.06 -0.11 1.80
CA GLU A 78 7.62 -1.52 1.80
C GLU A 78 6.79 -1.88 0.57
N ILE A 79 5.92 -0.99 0.10
CA ILE A 79 5.19 -1.16 -1.16
C ILE A 79 6.17 -1.30 -2.32
N GLU A 80 7.20 -0.45 -2.38
CA GLU A 80 8.20 -0.47 -3.43
C GLU A 80 8.98 -1.79 -3.46
N LYS A 81 9.32 -2.34 -2.29
CA LYS A 81 9.96 -3.66 -2.20
C LYS A 81 9.09 -4.74 -2.85
N VAL A 82 7.80 -4.76 -2.55
CA VAL A 82 6.87 -5.73 -3.15
C VAL A 82 6.72 -5.48 -4.66
N ASP A 83 6.66 -4.21 -5.09
CA ASP A 83 6.59 -3.84 -6.50
C ASP A 83 7.80 -4.35 -7.29
N ARG A 84 9.01 -4.19 -6.75
CA ARG A 84 10.24 -4.71 -7.38
C ARG A 84 10.20 -6.23 -7.56
N VAL A 85 9.66 -6.96 -6.59
CA VAL A 85 9.51 -8.43 -6.68
C VAL A 85 8.42 -8.81 -7.69
N LEU A 86 7.32 -8.06 -7.75
CA LEU A 86 6.28 -8.27 -8.77
C LEU A 86 6.79 -7.94 -10.19
N ASP A 87 7.69 -6.97 -10.33
CA ASP A 87 8.30 -6.62 -11.61
C ASP A 87 9.36 -7.65 -12.04
N SER A 88 10.13 -8.20 -11.09
CA SER A 88 11.16 -9.20 -11.40
C SER A 88 10.57 -10.48 -12.01
N ILE A 89 9.39 -10.91 -11.55
CA ILE A 89 8.75 -12.13 -12.07
C ILE A 89 8.25 -11.99 -13.52
N CYS A 90 8.15 -10.76 -14.04
CA CYS A 90 7.66 -10.46 -15.39
C CYS A 90 8.76 -10.37 -16.46
N GLN A 91 10.03 -10.59 -16.11
CA GLN A 91 11.17 -10.39 -17.02
C GLN A 91 11.35 -11.50 -18.07
N ASP A 92 10.85 -12.71 -17.82
CA ASP A 92 11.00 -13.85 -18.74
C ASP A 92 9.87 -13.90 -19.77
N HIS A 93 10.19 -14.40 -20.98
CA HIS A 93 9.21 -14.59 -22.04
C HIS A 93 8.05 -15.50 -21.58
N GLY A 94 6.81 -15.04 -21.77
CA GLY A 94 5.59 -15.71 -21.32
C GLY A 94 5.19 -15.44 -19.86
N CYS A 95 5.92 -14.56 -19.15
CA CYS A 95 5.62 -14.13 -17.78
C CYS A 95 5.15 -12.67 -17.70
N GLU A 96 4.95 -11.99 -18.83
CA GLU A 96 4.74 -10.54 -18.91
C GLU A 96 3.49 -10.08 -18.14
N ARG A 97 2.52 -10.97 -17.98
CA ARG A 97 1.23 -10.71 -17.30
C ARG A 97 1.17 -11.22 -15.87
N TYR A 98 2.26 -11.73 -15.30
CA TYR A 98 2.22 -12.38 -13.98
C TYR A 98 1.89 -11.37 -12.87
N LYS A 99 2.49 -10.18 -12.91
CA LYS A 99 2.14 -9.07 -12.00
C LYS A 99 0.66 -8.71 -12.13
N ASP A 100 0.17 -8.48 -13.35
CA ASP A 100 -1.23 -8.12 -13.61
C ASP A 100 -2.20 -9.15 -13.01
N ILE A 101 -1.93 -10.44 -13.25
CA ILE A 101 -2.75 -11.54 -12.74
C ILE A 101 -2.76 -11.55 -11.21
N LEU A 102 -1.59 -11.46 -10.57
CA LEU A 102 -1.49 -11.49 -9.10
C LEU A 102 -2.15 -10.27 -8.45
N VAL A 103 -1.96 -9.08 -9.04
CA VAL A 103 -2.59 -7.83 -8.56
C VAL A 103 -4.11 -7.92 -8.69
N MET A 104 -4.62 -8.27 -9.86
CA MET A 104 -6.07 -8.39 -10.07
C MET A 104 -6.70 -9.43 -9.14
N TRP A 105 -6.00 -10.54 -8.90
CA TRP A 105 -6.51 -11.66 -8.09
C TRP A 105 -6.47 -11.38 -6.59
N TYR A 106 -5.32 -10.98 -6.05
CA TYR A 106 -5.12 -10.88 -4.60
C TYR A 106 -5.34 -9.46 -4.07
N VAL A 107 -5.05 -8.44 -4.88
CA VAL A 107 -5.16 -7.03 -4.46
C VAL A 107 -6.55 -6.49 -4.79
N GLU A 108 -6.95 -6.57 -6.06
CA GLU A 108 -8.25 -6.07 -6.51
C GLU A 108 -9.40 -7.02 -6.13
N LYS A 109 -9.11 -8.31 -5.89
CA LYS A 109 -10.11 -9.37 -5.64
C LYS A 109 -11.15 -9.48 -6.75
N LEU A 110 -10.73 -9.34 -8.00
CA LEU A 110 -11.59 -9.56 -9.15
C LEU A 110 -11.93 -11.05 -9.29
N ASP A 111 -13.10 -11.33 -9.86
CA ASP A 111 -13.44 -12.70 -10.21
C ASP A 111 -12.58 -13.17 -11.40
N ARG A 112 -12.35 -14.47 -11.45
CA ARG A 112 -11.63 -15.13 -12.55
C ARG A 112 -12.21 -14.81 -13.93
N GLU A 113 -13.52 -14.60 -14.05
CA GLU A 113 -14.18 -14.27 -15.32
C GLU A 113 -13.82 -12.87 -15.79
N ASP A 114 -13.74 -11.92 -14.85
CA ASP A 114 -13.35 -10.54 -15.11
C ASP A 114 -11.86 -10.48 -15.50
N ILE A 115 -11.02 -11.22 -14.79
CA ILE A 115 -9.58 -11.30 -15.08
C ILE A 115 -9.33 -11.90 -16.46
N ALA A 116 -10.00 -13.02 -16.78
CA ALA A 116 -9.93 -13.66 -18.07
C ALA A 116 -10.35 -12.72 -19.21
N SER A 117 -11.44 -11.99 -19.00
CA SER A 117 -11.97 -11.03 -19.98
C SER A 117 -11.03 -9.83 -20.17
N LYS A 118 -10.50 -9.26 -19.07
CA LYS A 118 -9.56 -8.12 -19.12
C LYS A 118 -8.24 -8.47 -19.81
N LEU A 119 -7.74 -9.69 -19.63
CA LEU A 119 -6.45 -10.12 -20.16
C LEU A 119 -6.57 -10.89 -21.49
N GLY A 120 -7.78 -11.15 -21.98
CA GLY A 120 -8.00 -11.86 -23.24
C GLY A 120 -7.68 -13.36 -23.19
N TYR A 121 -7.77 -13.99 -22.02
CA TYR A 121 -7.48 -15.41 -21.83
C TYR A 121 -8.74 -16.24 -21.57
N SER A 122 -8.64 -17.56 -21.75
CA SER A 122 -9.67 -18.48 -21.26
C SER A 122 -9.62 -18.61 -19.74
N ARG A 123 -10.75 -18.95 -19.09
CA ARG A 123 -10.82 -19.18 -17.64
C ARG A 123 -9.79 -20.19 -17.15
N ARG A 124 -9.59 -21.28 -17.90
CA ARG A 124 -8.66 -22.36 -17.55
C ARG A 124 -7.20 -21.89 -17.65
N SER A 125 -6.90 -21.07 -18.66
CA SER A 125 -5.57 -20.47 -18.85
C SER A 125 -5.21 -19.55 -17.68
N ILE A 126 -6.16 -18.75 -17.19
CA ILE A 126 -5.90 -17.84 -16.06
C ILE A 126 -5.50 -18.58 -14.79
N PHE A 127 -6.17 -19.68 -14.42
CA PHE A 127 -5.77 -20.45 -13.24
C PHE A 127 -4.34 -20.99 -13.35
N TYR A 128 -4.01 -21.55 -14.51
CA TYR A 128 -2.68 -22.05 -14.77
C TYR A 128 -1.61 -20.95 -14.71
N LEU A 129 -1.90 -19.78 -15.28
CA LEU A 129 -1.00 -18.63 -15.23
C LEU A 129 -0.89 -18.07 -13.81
N LYS A 130 -1.99 -18.01 -13.04
CA LYS A 130 -2.00 -17.59 -11.64
C LYS A 130 -1.14 -18.51 -10.77
N ASP A 131 -1.29 -19.83 -10.93
CA ASP A 131 -0.50 -20.81 -10.17
C ASP A 131 0.99 -20.77 -10.54
N LYS A 132 1.33 -20.50 -11.81
CA LYS A 132 2.72 -20.25 -12.21
C LYS A 132 3.26 -18.95 -11.64
N ALA A 133 2.47 -17.87 -11.70
CA ALA A 133 2.84 -16.56 -11.20
C ALA A 133 3.11 -16.59 -9.69
N ILE A 134 2.22 -17.21 -8.90
CA ILE A 134 2.40 -17.28 -7.45
C ILE A 134 3.61 -18.13 -7.08
N ARG A 135 3.90 -19.23 -7.79
CA ARG A 135 5.11 -20.04 -7.55
C ARG A 135 6.37 -19.22 -7.85
N LYS A 136 6.41 -18.51 -8.98
CA LYS A 136 7.54 -17.67 -9.36
C LYS A 136 7.75 -16.53 -8.36
N PHE A 137 6.66 -15.92 -7.90
CA PHE A 137 6.67 -14.90 -6.84
C PHE A 137 7.18 -15.45 -5.51
N THR A 138 6.72 -16.64 -5.12
CA THR A 138 7.17 -17.34 -3.90
C THR A 138 8.67 -17.60 -3.92
N VAL A 139 9.21 -18.08 -5.05
CA VAL A 139 10.65 -18.28 -5.23
C VAL A 139 11.41 -16.96 -5.22
N SER A 140 10.87 -15.89 -5.82
CA SER A 140 11.50 -14.58 -5.79
C SER A 140 11.49 -13.92 -4.40
N LEU A 141 10.54 -14.27 -3.52
CA LEU A 141 10.45 -13.76 -2.15
C LEU A 141 11.35 -14.53 -1.18
N PHE A 142 11.25 -15.87 -1.17
CA PHE A 142 11.86 -16.71 -0.14
C PHE A 142 13.10 -17.47 -0.63
N GLY A 143 13.42 -17.39 -1.92
CA GLY A 143 14.61 -18.01 -2.50
C GLY A 143 14.64 -19.52 -2.31
N PHE A 144 15.75 -20.03 -1.77
CA PHE A 144 16.00 -21.46 -1.63
C PHE A 144 14.96 -22.19 -0.76
N GLU A 145 14.41 -21.52 0.27
CA GLU A 145 13.39 -22.14 1.14
C GLU A 145 12.11 -22.47 0.38
N ALA A 146 11.74 -21.67 -0.62
CA ALA A 146 10.60 -21.95 -1.50
C ALA A 146 10.81 -23.20 -2.36
N LEU A 147 12.05 -23.45 -2.82
CA LEU A 147 12.36 -24.61 -3.67
C LEU A 147 12.23 -25.94 -2.94
N GLN A 148 12.37 -25.96 -1.61
CA GLN A 148 12.16 -27.16 -0.80
C GLN A 148 10.68 -27.45 -0.50
N ALA A 149 9.81 -26.45 -0.67
CA ALA A 149 8.40 -26.51 -0.29
C ALA A 149 7.43 -26.67 -1.48
N ILE A 150 7.93 -26.60 -2.72
CA ILE A 150 7.17 -26.74 -3.98
C ILE A 150 7.37 -28.13 -4.57
#